data_AF-A0A402A9W2-F1
#
_entry.id   AF-A0A402A9W2-F1
#
_cell.length_a   1.000
_cell.length_b   1.000
_cell.length_c   1.000
_cell.angle_alpha   90.00
_cell.angle_beta   90.00
_cell.angle_gamma   90.00
#
_symmetry.space_group_name_H-M   'P 1'
#
loop_
_entity.id
_entity.type
_entity.pdbx_description
1 polymer ?
#
loop_
_entity_poly.entity_id
_entity_poly.type
_entity_poly.pdbx_seq_one_letter_code
_entity_poly.pdbx_strand_id
1 'polypeptide(L)'
;MIDFSPIKDKKQSFAALAAGLTKADLYAATDEMVDTIEAIISEATDADVVFVPVDPNANDQFGIPEEKDLAWTLGHVIVHVTASSEESAALALTLARGLPVEGRSRYETPWESVKTIVQLRQRLAESRRMRKSLLDAWPDEPHLDVTYSPFPQAGELNAIARFILGLYHDADHLDQLREIVRQAKEARA
;
A
#
# COMPACT_ATOMS: atom_id res chain seq x y z
N MET A 1 7.91 0.33 12.54
CA MET A 1 7.54 0.51 11.12
C MET A 1 8.72 1.15 10.45
N ILE A 2 9.01 0.85 9.19
CA ILE A 2 10.03 1.60 8.45
C ILE A 2 9.67 3.08 8.50
N ASP A 3 10.60 3.92 8.95
CA ASP A 3 10.40 5.37 8.98
C ASP A 3 10.56 5.94 7.57
N PHE A 4 9.44 6.33 6.98
CA PHE A 4 9.38 6.95 5.66
C PHE A 4 9.49 8.48 5.69
N SER A 5 9.55 9.11 6.86
CA SER A 5 9.66 10.57 7.00
C SER A 5 10.85 11.16 6.23
N PRO A 6 12.05 10.54 6.21
CA PRO A 6 13.17 11.04 5.41
C PRO A 6 12.91 11.04 3.89
N ILE A 7 12.10 10.10 3.38
CA ILE A 7 11.68 10.07 1.98
C ILE A 7 10.69 11.21 1.71
N LYS A 8 9.67 11.37 2.56
CA LYS A 8 8.66 12.45 2.46
C LYS A 8 9.30 13.83 2.48
N ASP A 9 10.28 14.01 3.35
CA ASP A 9 11.08 15.24 3.50
C ASP A 9 12.11 15.43 2.37
N LYS A 10 12.23 14.49 1.43
CA LYS A 10 13.22 14.49 0.34
C LYS A 10 14.68 14.53 0.84
N LYS A 11 14.93 14.01 2.05
CA LYS A 11 16.25 13.91 2.67
C LYS A 11 16.97 12.60 2.34
N GLN A 12 16.24 11.59 1.87
CA GLN A 12 16.76 10.27 1.52
C GLN A 12 16.05 9.73 0.27
N SER A 13 16.73 8.90 -0.52
CA SER A 13 16.12 8.17 -1.66
C SER A 13 15.65 6.78 -1.24
N PHE A 14 14.73 6.18 -2.00
CA PHE A 14 14.31 4.79 -1.78
C PHE A 14 15.49 3.81 -1.85
N ALA A 15 16.41 4.01 -2.80
CA ALA A 15 17.62 3.17 -2.90
C ALA A 15 18.48 3.25 -1.64
N ALA A 16 18.66 4.45 -1.07
CA ALA A 16 19.43 4.63 0.16
C ALA A 16 18.73 4.02 1.39
N LEU A 17 17.39 4.08 1.46
CA LEU A 17 16.62 3.41 2.51
C LEU A 17 16.68 1.88 2.37
N ALA A 18 16.63 1.38 1.13
CA ALA A 18 16.67 -0.04 0.82
C ALA A 18 18.03 -0.71 1.09
N ALA A 19 19.14 0.03 1.02
CA ALA A 19 20.50 -0.53 1.08
C ALA A 19 20.81 -1.31 2.37
N GLY A 20 20.11 -1.02 3.47
CA GLY A 20 20.28 -1.71 4.76
C GLY A 20 19.25 -2.80 5.05
N LEU A 21 18.29 -3.04 4.15
CA LEU A 21 17.17 -3.94 4.40
C LEU A 21 17.39 -5.31 3.78
N THR A 22 16.90 -6.34 4.47
CA THR A 22 16.90 -7.74 4.03
C THR A 22 15.48 -8.19 3.69
N LYS A 23 15.34 -9.37 3.06
CA LYS A 23 14.05 -10.02 2.86
C LYS A 23 13.27 -10.19 4.17
N ALA A 24 13.96 -10.48 5.28
CA ALA A 24 13.33 -10.62 6.59
C ALA A 24 12.74 -9.30 7.10
N ASP A 25 13.42 -8.18 6.85
CA ASP A 25 12.92 -6.85 7.22
C ASP A 25 11.67 -6.48 6.41
N LEU A 26 11.61 -6.83 5.12
CA LEU A 26 10.43 -6.63 4.27
C LEU A 26 9.24 -7.46 4.76
N TYR A 27 9.52 -8.67 5.26
CA TYR A 27 8.55 -9.56 5.88
C TYR A 27 7.94 -8.93 7.13
N ALA A 28 8.80 -8.51 8.08
CA ALA A 28 8.40 -7.87 9.32
C ALA A 28 7.65 -6.56 9.06
N ALA A 29 8.13 -5.74 8.13
CA ALA A 29 7.48 -4.48 7.76
C ALA A 29 6.11 -4.70 7.10
N THR A 30 5.92 -5.79 6.34
CA THR A 30 4.61 -6.17 5.80
C THR A 30 3.65 -6.54 6.92
N ASP A 31 4.11 -7.34 7.90
CA ASP A 31 3.26 -7.70 9.03
C ASP A 31 2.87 -6.48 9.85
N GLU A 32 3.84 -5.63 10.18
CA GLU A 32 3.61 -4.42 10.98
C GLU A 32 2.68 -3.40 10.28
N MET A 33 2.80 -3.24 8.96
CA MET A 33 1.92 -2.35 8.20
C MET A 33 0.47 -2.83 8.24
N VAL A 34 0.23 -4.12 8.00
CA VAL A 34 -1.12 -4.68 8.03
C VAL A 34 -1.68 -4.67 9.46
N ASP A 35 -0.87 -4.98 10.48
CA ASP A 35 -1.26 -4.88 11.90
C ASP A 35 -1.66 -3.44 12.26
N THR A 36 -0.95 -2.44 11.73
CA THR A 36 -1.27 -1.03 11.95
C THR A 36 -2.61 -0.65 11.34
N ILE A 37 -2.89 -1.09 10.10
CA ILE A 37 -4.18 -0.84 9.45
C ILE A 37 -5.30 -1.56 10.22
N GLU A 38 -5.10 -2.82 10.62
CA GLU A 38 -6.06 -3.56 11.45
C GLU A 38 -6.36 -2.88 12.78
N ALA A 39 -5.34 -2.30 13.42
CA ALA A 39 -5.52 -1.54 14.66
C ALA A 39 -6.35 -0.26 14.43
N ILE A 40 -6.13 0.47 13.33
CA ILE A 40 -6.92 1.65 12.97
C ILE A 40 -8.40 1.30 12.80
N ILE A 41 -8.72 0.17 12.19
CA ILE A 41 -10.11 -0.26 11.92
C ILE A 41 -10.68 -1.20 13.00
N SER A 42 -9.99 -1.36 14.13
CA SER A 42 -10.33 -2.39 15.14
C SER A 42 -11.78 -2.29 15.65
N GLU A 43 -12.27 -1.06 15.85
CA GLU A 43 -13.62 -0.75 16.33
C GLU A 43 -14.61 -0.34 15.22
N ALA A 44 -14.21 -0.49 13.96
CA ALA A 44 -15.06 -0.19 12.82
C ALA A 44 -16.17 -1.24 12.66
N THR A 45 -17.31 -0.78 12.16
CA THR A 45 -18.52 -1.54 11.85
C THR A 45 -18.83 -1.41 10.36
N ASP A 46 -19.79 -2.19 9.85
CA ASP A 46 -20.19 -2.10 8.44
C ASP A 46 -20.65 -0.69 8.03
N ALA A 47 -21.28 0.06 8.94
CA ALA A 47 -21.65 1.44 8.70
C ALA A 47 -20.43 2.35 8.47
N ASP A 48 -19.33 2.11 9.20
CA ASP A 48 -18.09 2.89 9.05
C ASP A 48 -17.37 2.55 7.73
N VAL A 49 -17.58 1.34 7.20
CA VAL A 49 -16.98 0.91 5.91
C VAL A 49 -17.52 1.73 4.74
N VAL A 50 -18.82 2.00 4.75
CA VAL A 50 -19.53 2.71 3.67
C VAL A 50 -19.70 4.20 3.93
N PHE A 51 -19.26 4.68 5.09
CA PHE A 51 -19.31 6.09 5.44
C PHE A 51 -18.48 6.92 4.45
N VAL A 52 -19.11 7.96 3.89
CA VAL A 52 -18.44 8.92 3.01
C VAL A 52 -17.93 10.08 3.86
N PRO A 53 -16.60 10.23 4.03
CA PRO A 53 -16.05 11.31 4.83
C PRO A 53 -16.19 12.65 4.12
N VAL A 54 -16.07 13.74 4.88
CA VAL A 54 -15.80 15.06 4.32
C VAL A 54 -14.30 15.17 4.08
N ASP A 55 -13.90 15.24 2.82
CA ASP A 55 -12.52 15.48 2.39
C ASP A 55 -12.47 16.64 1.39
N PRO A 56 -12.17 17.88 1.84
CA PRO A 56 -12.08 19.03 0.94
C PRO A 56 -10.86 18.98 0.00
N ASN A 57 -9.94 18.04 0.22
CA ASN A 57 -8.74 17.86 -0.59
C ASN A 57 -8.84 16.63 -1.51
N ALA A 58 -10.01 15.97 -1.59
CA ALA A 58 -10.24 14.87 -2.50
C ALA A 58 -9.93 15.31 -3.94
N ASN A 59 -8.96 14.64 -4.56
CA ASN A 59 -8.46 14.95 -5.90
C ASN A 59 -7.65 13.75 -6.43
N ASP A 60 -8.35 12.71 -6.89
CA ASP A 60 -7.76 11.61 -7.61
C ASP A 60 -7.62 11.95 -9.11
N GLN A 61 -6.43 12.38 -9.49
CA GLN A 61 -6.11 12.71 -10.88
C GLN A 61 -5.87 11.49 -11.78
N PHE A 62 -5.83 10.29 -11.20
CA PHE A 62 -5.52 9.03 -11.89
C PHE A 62 -6.73 8.11 -12.03
N GLY A 63 -7.82 8.37 -11.29
CA GLY A 63 -9.11 7.71 -11.40
C GLY A 63 -9.93 8.14 -12.62
N ILE A 64 -11.20 7.72 -12.65
CA ILE A 64 -12.14 8.16 -13.69
C ILE A 64 -12.56 9.62 -13.45
N PRO A 65 -12.76 10.43 -14.50
CA PRO A 65 -13.06 11.86 -14.36
C PRO A 65 -14.23 12.19 -13.43
N GLU A 66 -15.23 11.32 -13.38
CA GLU A 66 -16.45 11.47 -12.57
C GLU A 66 -16.19 11.29 -11.06
N GLU A 67 -15.11 10.60 -10.69
CA GLU A 67 -14.73 10.31 -9.29
C GLU A 67 -13.55 11.15 -8.81
N LYS A 68 -13.05 12.08 -9.63
CA LYS A 68 -11.86 12.87 -9.31
C LYS A 68 -11.94 13.54 -7.93
N ASP A 69 -13.07 14.17 -7.62
CA ASP A 69 -13.26 14.89 -6.36
C ASP A 69 -14.03 14.04 -5.33
N LEU A 70 -14.11 12.72 -5.53
CA LEU A 70 -14.83 11.79 -4.65
C LEU A 70 -14.02 11.55 -3.38
N ALA A 71 -14.63 11.83 -2.23
CA ALA A 71 -14.07 11.45 -0.95
C ALA A 71 -14.10 9.91 -0.79
N TRP A 72 -12.95 9.31 -0.50
CA TRP A 72 -12.81 7.87 -0.43
C TRP A 72 -13.36 7.32 0.88
N THR A 73 -14.19 6.27 0.79
CA THR A 73 -14.65 5.51 1.95
C THR A 73 -13.53 4.65 2.52
N LEU A 74 -13.73 4.09 3.72
CA LEU A 74 -12.78 3.14 4.29
C LEU A 74 -12.57 1.92 3.37
N GLY A 75 -13.64 1.45 2.72
CA GLY A 75 -13.56 0.37 1.73
C GLY A 75 -12.70 0.72 0.54
N HIS A 76 -12.84 1.94 0.00
CA HIS A 76 -12.05 2.43 -1.11
C HIS A 76 -10.55 2.48 -0.76
N VAL A 77 -10.19 3.14 0.34
CA VAL A 77 -8.77 3.25 0.72
C VAL A 77 -8.13 1.87 0.89
N ILE A 78 -8.81 0.91 1.53
CA ILE A 78 -8.24 -0.42 1.77
C ILE A 78 -8.04 -1.22 0.47
N VAL A 79 -8.97 -1.19 -0.49
CA VAL A 79 -8.74 -1.89 -1.78
C VAL A 79 -7.62 -1.25 -2.59
N HIS A 80 -7.49 0.08 -2.54
CA HIS A 80 -6.44 0.82 -3.23
C HIS A 80 -5.04 0.54 -2.69
N VAL A 81 -4.86 0.64 -1.36
CA VAL A 81 -3.54 0.41 -0.73
C VAL A 81 -3.10 -1.05 -0.91
N THR A 82 -4.02 -2.00 -0.74
CA THR A 82 -3.70 -3.42 -0.91
C THR A 82 -3.33 -3.76 -2.35
N ALA A 83 -4.08 -3.26 -3.35
CA ALA A 83 -3.76 -3.45 -4.77
C ALA A 83 -2.41 -2.82 -5.15
N SER A 84 -2.11 -1.62 -4.64
CA SER A 84 -0.85 -0.91 -4.89
C SER A 84 0.35 -1.65 -4.29
N SER A 85 0.22 -2.16 -3.07
CA SER A 85 1.27 -2.91 -2.39
C SER A 85 1.47 -4.33 -2.96
N GLU A 86 0.41 -4.97 -3.44
CA GLU A 86 0.53 -6.25 -4.15
C GLU A 86 1.23 -6.11 -5.49
N GLU A 87 0.87 -5.10 -6.28
CA GLU A 87 1.60 -4.77 -7.51
C GLU A 87 3.07 -4.51 -7.19
N SER A 88 3.33 -3.77 -6.11
CA SER A 88 4.68 -3.48 -5.65
C SER A 88 5.49 -4.74 -5.36
N ALA A 89 4.91 -5.68 -4.62
CA ALA A 89 5.52 -6.96 -4.32
C ALA A 89 5.74 -7.83 -5.57
N ALA A 90 4.79 -7.83 -6.51
CA ALA A 90 4.88 -8.60 -7.75
C ALA A 90 6.02 -8.09 -8.66
N LEU A 91 6.11 -6.77 -8.85
CA LEU A 91 7.19 -6.18 -9.65
C LEU A 91 8.56 -6.33 -8.97
N ALA A 92 8.59 -6.27 -7.64
CA ALA A 92 9.81 -6.55 -6.87
C ALA A 92 10.31 -7.99 -7.07
N LEU A 93 9.39 -8.98 -7.12
CA LEU A 93 9.75 -10.36 -7.46
C LEU A 93 10.32 -10.48 -8.88
N THR A 94 9.75 -9.78 -9.86
CA THR A 94 10.30 -9.75 -11.24
C THR A 94 11.75 -9.27 -11.25
N LEU A 95 12.03 -8.16 -10.56
CA LEU A 95 13.37 -7.60 -10.43
C LEU A 95 14.33 -8.55 -9.68
N ALA A 96 13.86 -9.18 -8.59
CA ALA A 96 14.65 -10.13 -7.80
C ALA A 96 15.08 -11.36 -8.61
N ARG A 97 14.36 -11.68 -9.69
CA ARG A 97 14.71 -12.74 -10.65
C ARG A 97 15.62 -12.27 -11.80
N GLY A 98 16.04 -11.00 -11.78
CA GLY A 98 16.92 -10.41 -12.79
C GLY A 98 16.20 -10.04 -14.08
N LEU A 99 14.88 -9.82 -14.04
CA LEU A 99 14.08 -9.49 -15.22
C LEU A 99 13.61 -8.02 -15.18
N PRO A 100 13.51 -7.36 -16.33
CA PRO A 100 12.98 -6.00 -16.40
C PRO A 100 11.48 -5.98 -16.10
N VAL A 101 10.99 -4.85 -15.59
CA VAL A 101 9.56 -4.56 -15.44
C VAL A 101 9.03 -3.97 -16.74
N GLU A 102 8.08 -4.65 -17.37
CA GLU A 102 7.53 -4.25 -18.67
C GLU A 102 6.17 -3.53 -18.60
N GLY A 103 5.52 -3.53 -17.43
CA GLY A 103 4.21 -2.91 -17.27
C GLY A 103 3.61 -3.01 -15.87
N ARG A 104 2.34 -2.62 -15.77
CA ARG A 104 1.56 -2.70 -14.52
C ARG A 104 1.18 -4.14 -14.20
N SER A 105 1.11 -4.42 -12.90
CA SER A 105 0.67 -5.70 -12.36
C SER A 105 -0.38 -5.47 -11.27
N ARG A 106 -1.31 -4.54 -11.53
CA ARG A 106 -2.38 -4.16 -10.61
C ARG A 106 -3.73 -4.64 -11.09
N TYR A 107 -4.47 -5.24 -10.17
CA TYR A 107 -5.92 -5.35 -10.24
C TYR A 107 -6.49 -4.82 -8.93
N GLU A 108 -7.45 -3.91 -9.01
CA GLU A 108 -8.09 -3.33 -7.85
C GLU A 108 -9.52 -3.87 -7.74
N THR A 109 -9.88 -4.34 -6.55
CA THR A 109 -11.25 -4.79 -6.29
C THR A 109 -12.18 -3.58 -6.38
N PRO A 110 -13.29 -3.63 -7.13
CA PRO A 110 -14.24 -2.52 -7.20
C PRO A 110 -14.70 -2.13 -5.80
N TRP A 111 -14.38 -0.91 -5.37
CA TRP A 111 -14.58 -0.46 -3.99
C TRP A 111 -16.06 -0.47 -3.60
N GLU A 112 -16.96 -0.29 -4.57
CA GLU A 112 -18.41 -0.33 -4.39
C GLU A 112 -18.90 -1.70 -3.94
N SER A 113 -18.15 -2.77 -4.21
CA SER A 113 -18.49 -4.12 -3.77
C SER A 113 -18.13 -4.39 -2.30
N VAL A 114 -17.34 -3.51 -1.67
CA VAL A 114 -16.85 -3.65 -0.31
C VAL A 114 -17.75 -2.86 0.65
N LYS A 115 -18.51 -3.58 1.48
CA LYS A 115 -19.56 -3.02 2.33
C LYS A 115 -19.44 -3.37 3.80
N THR A 116 -18.60 -4.34 4.15
CA THR A 116 -18.54 -4.90 5.52
C THR A 116 -17.13 -4.91 6.08
N ILE A 117 -17.02 -4.81 7.41
CA ILE A 117 -15.73 -4.89 8.11
C ILE A 117 -15.08 -6.27 7.93
N VAL A 118 -15.91 -7.32 7.76
CA VAL A 118 -15.44 -8.68 7.46
C VAL A 118 -14.71 -8.72 6.11
N GLN A 119 -15.26 -8.08 5.07
CA GLN A 119 -14.59 -7.97 3.77
C GLN A 119 -13.25 -7.23 3.88
N LEU A 120 -13.17 -6.15 4.66
CA LEU A 120 -11.91 -5.42 4.86
C LEU A 120 -10.84 -6.29 5.52
N ARG A 121 -11.20 -6.97 6.62
CA ARG A 121 -10.28 -7.88 7.32
C ARG A 121 -9.83 -9.03 6.43
N GLN A 122 -10.75 -9.61 5.66
CA GLN A 122 -10.40 -10.63 4.66
C GLN A 122 -9.42 -10.07 3.62
N ARG A 123 -9.68 -8.87 3.09
CA ARG A 123 -8.85 -8.25 2.06
C ARG A 123 -7.43 -7.97 2.57
N LEU A 124 -7.29 -7.49 3.79
CA LEU A 124 -6.01 -7.26 4.47
C LEU A 124 -5.25 -8.58 4.72
N ALA A 125 -5.94 -9.61 5.22
CA ALA A 125 -5.36 -10.94 5.42
C ALA A 125 -4.89 -11.57 4.10
N GLU A 126 -5.68 -11.44 3.04
CA GLU A 126 -5.29 -11.89 1.69
C GLU A 126 -4.06 -11.13 1.18
N SER A 127 -4.05 -9.79 1.30
CA SER A 127 -2.93 -8.96 0.88
C SER A 127 -1.65 -9.32 1.61
N ARG A 128 -1.72 -9.48 2.94
CA ARG A 128 -0.60 -9.93 3.77
C ARG A 128 -0.05 -11.25 3.27
N ARG A 129 -0.91 -12.25 3.07
CA ARG A 129 -0.52 -13.57 2.55
C ARG A 129 0.17 -13.43 1.18
N MET A 130 -0.45 -12.72 0.23
CA MET A 130 0.08 -12.56 -1.12
C MET A 130 1.48 -11.92 -1.12
N ARG A 131 1.64 -10.80 -0.41
CA ARG A 131 2.92 -10.07 -0.33
C ARG A 131 4.02 -10.93 0.28
N LYS A 132 3.72 -11.68 1.33
CA LYS A 132 4.65 -12.63 1.98
C LYS A 132 5.01 -13.79 1.05
N SER A 133 4.03 -14.38 0.37
CA SER A 133 4.29 -15.43 -0.63
C SER A 133 5.11 -14.94 -1.83
N LEU A 134 4.93 -13.69 -2.25
CA LEU A 134 5.77 -13.08 -3.29
C LEU A 134 7.22 -12.88 -2.82
N LEU A 135 7.44 -12.56 -1.54
CA LEU A 135 8.78 -12.56 -0.94
C LEU A 135 9.36 -13.98 -0.83
N ASP A 136 8.56 -14.99 -0.44
CA ASP A 136 9.02 -16.38 -0.38
C ASP A 136 9.49 -16.91 -1.73
N ALA A 137 8.89 -16.41 -2.82
CA ALA A 137 9.26 -16.77 -4.18
C ALA A 137 10.55 -16.09 -4.67
N TRP A 138 11.17 -15.20 -3.89
CA TRP A 138 12.48 -14.65 -4.25
C TRP A 138 13.54 -15.75 -4.23
N PRO A 139 14.52 -15.72 -5.15
CA PRO A 139 15.72 -16.54 -5.02
C PRO A 139 16.40 -16.31 -3.65
N ASP A 140 17.08 -17.32 -3.13
CA ASP A 140 17.90 -17.16 -1.92
C ASP A 140 18.97 -16.07 -2.09
N GLU A 141 19.49 -15.95 -3.32
CA GLU A 141 20.36 -14.86 -3.78
C GLU A 141 19.62 -14.02 -4.83
N PRO A 142 18.84 -13.00 -4.43
CA PRO A 142 18.08 -12.18 -5.38
C PRO A 142 19.00 -11.27 -6.20
N HIS A 143 18.67 -11.06 -7.47
CA HIS A 143 19.33 -10.07 -8.30
C HIS A 143 18.95 -8.66 -7.87
N LEU A 144 19.96 -7.81 -7.63
CA LEU A 144 19.76 -6.41 -7.19
C LEU A 144 20.31 -5.37 -8.18
N ASP A 145 20.96 -5.81 -9.26
CA ASP A 145 21.54 -4.92 -10.28
C ASP A 145 20.50 -4.47 -11.32
N VAL A 146 19.40 -5.22 -11.47
CA VAL A 146 18.30 -4.83 -12.35
C VAL A 146 17.42 -3.82 -11.61
N THR A 147 17.33 -2.61 -12.18
CA THR A 147 16.57 -1.51 -11.60
C THR A 147 15.40 -1.10 -12.48
N TYR A 148 14.43 -0.44 -11.86
CA TYR A 148 13.24 0.10 -12.51
C TYR A 148 12.93 1.49 -11.95
N SER A 149 12.58 2.43 -12.82
CA SER A 149 12.17 3.79 -12.45
C SER A 149 10.69 3.99 -12.78
N PRO A 150 9.77 3.85 -11.80
CA PRO A 150 8.33 3.98 -12.06
C PRO A 150 7.91 5.41 -12.42
N PHE A 151 8.63 6.41 -11.88
CA PHE A 151 8.47 7.83 -12.17
C PHE A 151 9.75 8.58 -11.77
N PRO A 152 10.04 9.76 -12.37
CA PRO A 152 11.34 10.42 -12.23
C PRO A 152 11.80 10.65 -10.79
N GLN A 153 10.88 10.96 -9.87
CA GLN A 153 11.18 11.28 -8.47
C GLN A 153 11.52 10.05 -7.62
N ALA A 154 11.09 8.84 -8.02
CA ALA A 154 11.43 7.60 -7.30
C ALA A 154 12.91 7.24 -7.45
N GLY A 155 13.54 7.64 -8.57
CA GLY A 155 14.86 7.18 -8.96
C GLY A 155 14.87 5.72 -9.40
N GLU A 156 16.07 5.14 -9.53
CA GLU A 156 16.25 3.74 -9.87
C GLU A 156 16.01 2.84 -8.65
N LEU A 157 15.09 1.89 -8.79
CA LEU A 157 14.70 0.97 -7.73
C LEU A 157 15.10 -0.45 -8.10
N ASN A 158 15.93 -1.09 -7.27
CA ASN A 158 16.11 -2.55 -7.31
C ASN A 158 14.90 -3.26 -6.67
N ALA A 159 14.96 -4.60 -6.55
CA ALA A 159 13.88 -5.39 -5.97
C ALA A 159 13.44 -4.92 -4.55
N ILE A 160 14.39 -4.63 -3.67
CA ILE A 160 14.11 -4.20 -2.29
C ILE A 160 13.46 -2.80 -2.30
N ALA A 161 14.08 -1.85 -3.01
CA ALA A 161 13.58 -0.49 -3.16
C ALA A 161 12.18 -0.47 -3.80
N ARG A 162 11.94 -1.36 -4.76
CA ARG A 162 10.63 -1.51 -5.40
C ARG A 162 9.58 -2.02 -4.42
N PHE A 163 9.92 -2.99 -3.57
CA PHE A 163 8.98 -3.52 -2.56
C PHE A 163 8.60 -2.45 -1.54
N ILE A 164 9.58 -1.73 -0.98
CA ILE A 164 9.33 -0.69 0.03
C ILE A 164 8.52 0.49 -0.51
N LEU A 165 8.53 0.75 -1.83
CA LEU A 165 7.67 1.76 -2.43
C LEU A 165 6.17 1.48 -2.17
N GLY A 166 5.77 0.21 -2.14
CA GLY A 166 4.41 -0.20 -1.76
C GLY A 166 4.12 0.09 -0.30
N LEU A 167 5.04 -0.29 0.60
CA LEU A 167 4.93 0.03 2.03
C LEU A 167 4.87 1.54 2.30
N TYR A 168 5.66 2.32 1.57
CA TYR A 168 5.61 3.78 1.60
C TYR A 168 4.24 4.31 1.19
N HIS A 169 3.68 3.76 0.11
CA HIS A 169 2.35 4.12 -0.36
C HIS A 169 1.26 3.78 0.65
N ASP A 170 1.31 2.59 1.30
CA ASP A 170 0.41 2.27 2.41
C ASP A 170 0.53 3.31 3.55
N ALA A 171 1.78 3.69 3.90
CA ALA A 171 2.06 4.65 4.95
C ALA A 171 1.49 6.06 4.66
N ASP A 172 1.46 6.49 3.39
CA ASP A 172 0.87 7.76 2.96
C ASP A 172 -0.66 7.81 3.15
N HIS A 173 -1.32 6.65 3.25
CA HIS A 173 -2.76 6.56 3.47
C HIS A 173 -3.17 6.31 4.94
N LEU A 174 -2.22 6.11 5.86
CA LEU A 174 -2.55 5.83 7.28
C LEU A 174 -3.33 6.96 7.95
N ASP A 175 -2.97 8.22 7.68
CA ASP A 175 -3.67 9.36 8.25
C ASP A 175 -5.07 9.55 7.65
N GLN A 176 -5.23 9.25 6.36
CA GLN A 176 -6.54 9.22 5.72
C GLN A 176 -7.45 8.15 6.37
N LEU A 177 -6.94 6.94 6.59
CA LEU A 177 -7.67 5.87 7.27
C LEU A 177 -8.10 6.28 8.68
N ARG A 178 -7.19 6.89 9.46
CA ARG A 178 -7.49 7.40 10.82
C ARG A 178 -8.58 8.46 10.80
N GLU A 179 -8.52 9.38 9.85
CA GLU A 179 -9.48 10.47 9.73
C GLU A 179 -10.87 9.96 9.32
N ILE A 180 -10.95 9.02 8.38
CA ILE A 180 -12.20 8.36 8.02
C ILE A 180 -12.83 7.69 9.24
N VAL A 181 -12.05 6.90 9.98
CA VAL A 181 -12.54 6.20 11.18
C VAL A 181 -12.98 7.21 12.26
N ARG A 182 -12.26 8.32 12.44
CA ARG A 182 -12.65 9.38 13.38
C ARG A 182 -14.01 9.99 13.02
N GLN A 183 -14.18 10.42 11.77
CA GLN A 183 -15.43 11.03 11.30
C GLN A 183 -16.61 10.04 11.36
N ALA A 184 -16.39 8.79 10.95
CA ALA A 184 -17.43 7.75 11.01
C ALA A 184 -17.88 7.49 12.46
N LYS A 185 -16.92 7.43 13.40
CA LYS A 185 -17.19 7.29 14.84
C LYS A 185 -18.00 8.46 15.40
N GLU A 186 -17.73 9.69 14.98
CA GLU A 186 -18.49 10.87 15.39
C GLU A 186 -19.91 10.87 14.82
N ALA A 187 -20.10 10.41 13.58
CA ALA A 187 -21.40 10.38 12.93
C ALA A 187 -22.39 9.36 13.54
N ARG A 188 -21.88 8.36 14.28
CA ARG A 188 -22.70 7.33 14.95
C ARG A 188 -22.89 7.55 16.46
N ALA A 189 -22.18 8.52 17.05
CA ALA A 189 -22.24 8.84 18.48
C ALA A 189 -23.47 9.70 18.82
#